data_AF-A0A9E1V8Q1-F1
#
_entry.id   AF-A0A9E1V8Q1-F1
#
_cell.length_a   1.000
_cell.length_b   1.000
_cell.length_c   1.000
_cell.angle_alpha   90.00
_cell.angle_beta   90.00
_cell.angle_gamma   90.00
#
_symmetry.space_group_name_H-M   'P 1'
#
loop_
_entity.id
_entity.type
_entity.pdbx_description
1 polymer ?
#
loop_
_entity_poly.entity_id
_entity_poly.type
_entity_poly.pdbx_seq_one_letter_code
_entity_poly.pdbx_strand_id
1 'polypeptide(L)'
;MSATSLAQMDALILDGKFHEATENFCQLARAGHAIPDLALHAMSTAAPYLHVPSHEKLLENGEFRNVNYDHTLLGIRAGMHLSPWLSDVEKNLGIVQGMYYIPQGLDVWSQLECGFPGHYAREQEQCAEEDIGHELNCHFEDQEPLVEGTVDERFDALFRALTQGDKVTSYRIFLGLAAEPDQRKRLQDTLLFASIIDQQEYNSFRRVRHIGHKAIRARAMFDLADWVGWDRAKPFFYMAVPDVCNTPIFHSLYDHACFWLNLHFKGAQFDLMENNTAPLSEEEQDALGNLITAGNPEAVTNAINQLLKQGKAPQNIADVISIAHATHSVTRLRSPIAYTVPMHSFDYANVVNYWLRNFRNKHQAKAIYLSAWFVTDTIHEIDSYPDLPGVTKPDPEVCRVWAEGIATENLLDELETAIGDQDPSRAVALVRCWNGRHAPEKKGARDDLIRMLAHCAGKYQGDAHIFRNACTVIEEYQFNTASAARKDILFEFWAHYLSFYKKRTLATDCYDMYHRYFGEGAASAANAAD
;
A
#
# COMPACT_ATOMS: atom_id res chain seq x y z
N MET A 1 -0.66 21.28 -32.25
CA MET A 1 -0.46 20.10 -31.39
C MET A 1 1.00 20.12 -30.98
N SER A 2 1.33 20.15 -29.69
CA SER A 2 2.73 19.99 -29.29
C SER A 2 3.17 18.56 -29.64
N ALA A 3 4.44 18.37 -29.95
CA ALA A 3 4.95 17.06 -30.36
C ALA A 3 4.98 16.10 -29.16
N THR A 4 4.27 14.97 -29.26
CA THR A 4 4.38 13.85 -28.31
C THR A 4 5.84 13.44 -28.20
N SER A 5 6.42 13.53 -27.01
CA SER A 5 7.84 13.26 -26.76
C SER A 5 8.08 13.13 -25.26
N LEU A 6 9.18 12.45 -24.89
CA LEU A 6 9.62 12.35 -23.49
C LEU A 6 9.83 13.74 -22.85
N ALA A 7 10.48 14.67 -23.57
CA ALA A 7 10.67 16.04 -23.09
C ALA A 7 9.34 16.80 -22.86
N GLN A 8 8.32 16.53 -23.67
CA GLN A 8 6.99 17.08 -23.44
C GLN A 8 6.32 16.46 -22.22
N MET A 9 6.49 15.14 -22.01
CA MET A 9 6.00 14.47 -20.80
C MET A 9 6.64 15.08 -19.54
N ASP A 10 7.96 15.35 -19.58
CA ASP A 10 8.66 16.01 -18.47
C ASP A 10 8.08 17.37 -18.12
N ALA A 11 7.90 18.23 -19.14
CA ALA A 11 7.33 19.56 -18.94
C ALA A 11 5.91 19.49 -18.35
N LEU A 12 5.09 18.52 -18.78
CA LEU A 12 3.73 18.36 -18.25
C LEU A 12 3.72 17.83 -16.82
N ILE A 13 4.63 16.91 -16.48
CA ILE A 13 4.80 16.42 -15.10
C ILE A 13 5.15 17.61 -14.19
N LEU A 14 6.18 18.38 -14.55
CA LEU A 14 6.67 19.49 -13.73
C LEU A 14 5.70 20.68 -13.64
N ASP A 15 4.81 20.85 -14.63
CA ASP A 15 3.72 21.83 -14.59
C ASP A 15 2.50 21.35 -13.76
N GLY A 16 2.51 20.12 -13.23
CA GLY A 16 1.36 19.53 -12.53
C GLY A 16 0.17 19.19 -13.44
N LYS A 17 0.38 19.11 -14.76
CA LYS A 17 -0.64 18.83 -15.79
C LYS A 17 -0.88 17.34 -15.93
N PHE A 18 -1.53 16.76 -14.93
CA PHE A 18 -1.68 15.31 -14.78
C PHE A 18 -2.45 14.63 -15.92
N HIS A 19 -3.50 15.26 -16.43
CA HIS A 19 -4.29 14.70 -17.54
C HIS A 19 -3.45 14.64 -18.82
N GLU A 20 -2.84 15.76 -19.21
CA GLU A 20 -2.03 15.87 -20.42
C GLU A 20 -0.74 15.03 -20.33
N ALA A 21 -0.08 14.98 -19.17
CA ALA A 21 1.09 14.14 -18.96
C ALA A 21 0.75 12.66 -19.17
N THR A 22 -0.41 12.22 -18.68
CA THR A 22 -0.88 10.84 -18.83
C THR A 22 -1.33 10.54 -20.25
N GLU A 23 -1.97 11.49 -20.93
CA GLU A 23 -2.30 11.33 -22.34
C GLU A 23 -1.04 11.19 -23.20
N ASN A 24 0.00 11.99 -22.90
CA ASN A 24 1.31 11.88 -23.55
C ASN A 24 1.95 10.50 -23.31
N PHE A 25 1.90 10.01 -22.06
CA PHE A 25 2.35 8.67 -21.69
C PHE A 25 1.64 7.58 -22.51
N CYS A 26 0.32 7.64 -22.61
CA CYS A 26 -0.48 6.68 -23.39
C CYS A 26 -0.12 6.72 -24.89
N GLN A 27 0.10 7.91 -25.46
CA GLN A 27 0.54 8.07 -26.84
C GLN A 27 1.93 7.48 -27.08
N LEU A 28 2.89 7.73 -26.19
CA LEU A 28 4.24 7.17 -26.28
C LEU A 28 4.23 5.64 -26.18
N ALA A 29 3.44 5.09 -25.25
CA ALA A 29 3.27 3.65 -25.11
C ALA A 29 2.69 3.03 -26.39
N ARG A 30 1.67 3.67 -26.97
CA ARG A 30 1.08 3.24 -28.25
C ARG A 30 2.05 3.37 -29.42
N ALA A 31 2.97 4.34 -29.39
CA ALA A 31 4.04 4.50 -30.36
C ALA A 31 5.18 3.47 -30.21
N GLY A 32 5.06 2.51 -29.28
CA GLY A 32 5.98 1.39 -29.13
C GLY A 32 6.97 1.50 -27.97
N HIS A 33 6.89 2.56 -27.15
CA HIS A 33 7.68 2.62 -25.92
C HIS A 33 7.18 1.58 -24.91
N ALA A 34 8.11 0.90 -24.23
CA ALA A 34 7.77 -0.04 -23.19
C ALA A 34 7.24 0.69 -21.94
N ILE A 35 6.11 0.22 -21.40
CA ILE A 35 5.48 0.77 -20.19
C ILE A 35 6.45 0.88 -18.99
N PRO A 36 7.30 -0.14 -18.68
CA PRO A 36 8.28 -0.02 -17.61
C PRO A 36 9.28 1.13 -17.82
N ASP A 37 9.72 1.35 -19.05
CA ASP A 37 10.68 2.41 -19.36
C ASP A 37 10.04 3.80 -19.26
N LEU A 38 8.76 3.94 -19.66
CA LEU A 38 8.02 5.18 -19.49
C LEU A 38 7.74 5.49 -18.00
N ALA A 39 7.35 4.48 -17.21
CA ALA A 39 7.13 4.65 -15.78
C ALA A 39 8.44 5.05 -15.06
N LEU A 40 9.55 4.40 -15.41
CA LEU A 40 10.88 4.78 -14.92
C LEU A 40 11.26 6.22 -15.33
N HIS A 41 10.98 6.62 -16.56
CA HIS A 41 11.26 7.97 -17.04
C HIS A 41 10.44 9.02 -16.27
N ALA A 42 9.12 8.83 -16.16
CA ALA A 42 8.24 9.72 -15.40
C ALA A 42 8.71 9.88 -13.94
N MET A 43 9.13 8.78 -13.32
CA MET A 43 9.67 8.81 -11.96
C MET A 43 11.04 9.46 -11.87
N SER A 44 11.89 9.34 -12.89
CA SER A 44 13.17 10.06 -12.95
C SER A 44 12.97 11.58 -12.93
N THR A 45 11.90 12.05 -13.58
CA THR A 45 11.53 13.47 -13.62
C THR A 45 10.87 13.94 -12.33
N ALA A 46 9.99 13.12 -11.76
CA ALA A 46 9.23 13.48 -10.57
C ALA A 46 10.03 13.36 -9.26
N ALA A 47 10.91 12.37 -9.14
CA ALA A 47 11.56 12.00 -7.87
C ALA A 47 12.22 13.16 -7.10
N PRO A 48 12.96 14.11 -7.73
CA PRO A 48 13.55 15.26 -7.05
C PRO A 48 12.56 16.10 -6.23
N TYR A 49 11.30 16.12 -6.66
CA TYR A 49 10.24 16.94 -6.09
C TYR A 49 9.26 16.13 -5.23
N LEU A 50 9.56 14.86 -4.97
CA LEU A 50 8.73 14.02 -4.11
C LEU A 50 9.25 13.96 -2.67
N HIS A 51 10.42 14.51 -2.40
CA HIS A 51 10.93 14.62 -1.04
C HIS A 51 10.16 15.65 -0.22
N VAL A 52 10.11 15.40 1.09
CA VAL A 52 9.64 16.38 2.08
C VAL A 52 10.74 16.59 3.13
N PRO A 53 10.86 17.79 3.71
CA PRO A 53 11.79 18.03 4.81
C PRO A 53 11.51 17.12 6.01
N SER A 54 10.23 16.88 6.30
CA SER A 54 9.71 16.09 7.43
C SER A 54 8.33 15.51 7.06
N HIS A 55 7.84 14.48 7.76
CA HIS A 55 6.43 14.05 7.68
C HIS A 55 5.53 14.76 8.69
N GLU A 56 6.07 15.75 9.39
CA GLU A 56 5.33 16.63 10.28
C GLU A 56 5.68 18.10 10.01
N LYS A 57 4.64 18.93 9.96
CA LYS A 57 4.74 20.38 9.82
C LYS A 57 4.03 21.05 10.99
N LEU A 58 4.69 21.98 11.66
CA LEU A 58 4.04 22.83 12.66
C LEU A 58 3.39 24.01 11.94
N LEU A 59 2.07 24.13 12.06
CA LEU A 59 1.31 25.22 11.49
C LEU A 59 1.37 26.47 12.37
N GLU A 60 1.06 27.64 11.82
CA GLU A 60 1.08 28.92 12.55
C GLU A 60 0.15 28.94 13.78
N ASN A 61 -0.94 28.16 13.72
CA ASN A 61 -1.88 28.01 14.84
C ASN A 61 -1.35 27.10 15.98
N GLY A 62 -0.13 26.58 15.86
CA GLY A 62 0.50 25.68 16.82
C GLY A 62 0.05 24.22 16.73
N GLU A 63 -0.82 23.87 15.76
CA GLU A 63 -1.17 22.48 15.50
C GLU A 63 -0.17 21.81 14.56
N PHE A 64 -0.01 20.50 14.72
CA PHE A 64 0.75 19.70 13.76
C PHE A 64 -0.12 19.28 12.57
N ARG A 65 0.49 19.29 11.38
CA ARG A 65 -0.01 18.70 10.14
C ARG A 65 0.86 17.51 9.77
N ASN A 66 0.24 16.36 9.57
CA ASN A 66 0.93 15.21 9.00
C ASN A 66 1.07 15.43 7.49
N VAL A 67 2.25 15.09 6.97
CA VAL A 67 2.57 15.26 5.56
C VAL A 67 3.04 13.96 4.99
N ASN A 68 2.50 13.61 3.84
CA ASN A 68 2.70 12.31 3.23
C ASN A 68 2.63 12.44 1.70
N TYR A 69 3.43 11.68 0.98
CA TYR A 69 3.55 11.73 -0.48
C TYR A 69 3.58 10.31 -1.10
N ASP A 70 3.11 9.32 -0.33
CA ASP A 70 3.24 7.89 -0.58
C ASP A 70 2.68 7.39 -1.92
N HIS A 71 1.73 8.08 -2.53
CA HIS A 71 0.92 7.51 -3.60
C HIS A 71 1.58 7.38 -4.97
N THR A 72 2.65 8.11 -5.27
CA THR A 72 3.28 8.09 -6.61
C THR A 72 3.92 6.74 -6.92
N LEU A 73 4.88 6.30 -6.11
CA LEU A 73 5.56 5.02 -6.29
C LEU A 73 4.64 3.83 -5.97
N LEU A 74 3.75 3.98 -4.98
CA LEU A 74 2.83 2.92 -4.58
C LEU A 74 1.78 2.64 -5.66
N GLY A 75 1.31 3.67 -6.37
CA GLY A 75 0.41 3.51 -7.52
C GLY A 75 1.05 2.69 -8.64
N ILE A 76 2.31 2.99 -8.99
CA ILE A 76 3.03 2.22 -10.03
C ILE A 76 3.22 0.77 -9.58
N ARG A 77 3.66 0.53 -8.34
CA ARG A 77 3.80 -0.84 -7.80
C ARG A 77 2.48 -1.59 -7.89
N ALA A 78 1.40 -0.98 -7.44
CA ALA A 78 0.10 -1.61 -7.45
C ALA A 78 -0.33 -1.97 -8.86
N GLY A 79 -0.18 -1.04 -9.81
CA GLY A 79 -0.47 -1.28 -11.22
C GLY A 79 0.34 -2.44 -11.81
N MET A 80 1.64 -2.52 -11.49
CA MET A 80 2.51 -3.62 -11.89
C MET A 80 2.01 -4.98 -11.38
N HIS A 81 1.65 -5.07 -10.10
CA HIS A 81 1.16 -6.32 -9.48
C HIS A 81 -0.27 -6.70 -9.90
N LEU A 82 -1.09 -5.73 -10.28
CA LEU A 82 -2.44 -5.99 -10.79
C LEU A 82 -2.46 -6.42 -12.25
N SER A 83 -1.42 -6.10 -13.02
CA SER A 83 -1.31 -6.41 -14.46
C SER A 83 -1.67 -7.87 -14.81
N PRO A 84 -1.20 -8.91 -14.08
CA PRO A 84 -1.54 -10.31 -14.38
C PRO A 84 -3.01 -10.70 -14.14
N TRP A 85 -3.76 -9.86 -13.42
CA TRP A 85 -5.17 -10.08 -13.07
C TRP A 85 -6.13 -9.24 -13.92
N LEU A 86 -5.61 -8.39 -14.79
CA LEU A 86 -6.40 -7.59 -15.71
C LEU A 86 -6.45 -8.27 -17.08
N SER A 87 -7.44 -7.89 -17.89
CA SER A 87 -7.55 -8.36 -19.27
C SER A 87 -6.34 -7.92 -20.10
N ASP A 88 -6.08 -8.54 -21.26
CA ASP A 88 -5.00 -8.12 -22.15
C ASP A 88 -5.13 -6.65 -22.59
N VAL A 89 -6.38 -6.17 -22.71
CA VAL A 89 -6.71 -4.78 -23.02
C VAL A 89 -6.35 -3.86 -21.85
N GLU A 90 -6.59 -4.28 -20.61
CA GLU A 90 -6.47 -3.44 -19.41
C GLU A 90 -5.20 -3.68 -18.60
N LYS A 91 -4.32 -4.60 -18.99
CA LYS A 91 -3.13 -4.98 -18.22
C LYS A 91 -2.21 -3.83 -17.83
N ASN A 92 -2.28 -2.69 -18.51
CA ASN A 92 -1.50 -1.49 -18.20
C ASN A 92 -2.30 -0.40 -17.47
N LEU A 93 -3.62 -0.58 -17.28
CA LEU A 93 -4.52 0.41 -16.69
C LEU A 93 -4.05 0.87 -15.32
N GLY A 94 -3.67 -0.05 -14.44
CA GLY A 94 -3.18 0.32 -13.11
C GLY A 94 -1.89 1.16 -13.13
N ILE A 95 -0.99 0.92 -14.09
CA ILE A 95 0.23 1.72 -14.25
C ILE A 95 -0.11 3.13 -14.78
N VAL A 96 -1.06 3.21 -15.72
CA VAL A 96 -1.55 4.50 -16.25
C VAL A 96 -2.27 5.31 -15.17
N GLN A 97 -3.02 4.66 -14.28
CA GLN A 97 -3.61 5.29 -13.09
C GLN A 97 -2.53 5.81 -12.13
N GLY A 98 -1.45 5.05 -11.95
CA GLY A 98 -0.25 5.54 -11.24
C GLY A 98 0.34 6.79 -11.89
N MET A 99 0.49 6.80 -13.22
CA MET A 99 0.96 7.96 -13.99
C MET A 99 0.04 9.19 -13.82
N TYR A 100 -1.27 8.98 -13.81
CA TYR A 100 -2.28 10.03 -13.58
C TYR A 100 -2.14 10.71 -12.22
N TYR A 101 -1.55 10.02 -11.25
CA TYR A 101 -1.31 10.59 -9.93
C TYR A 101 0.00 11.37 -9.85
N ILE A 102 1.06 10.96 -10.56
CA ILE A 102 2.43 11.49 -10.40
C ILE A 102 2.49 13.02 -10.39
N PRO A 103 1.93 13.75 -11.39
CA PRO A 103 2.04 15.20 -11.41
C PRO A 103 1.24 15.90 -10.30
N GLN A 104 0.25 15.22 -9.72
CA GLN A 104 -0.57 15.76 -8.62
C GLN A 104 0.06 15.53 -7.23
N GLY A 105 1.11 14.70 -7.17
CA GLY A 105 1.83 14.35 -5.95
C GLY A 105 3.13 15.13 -5.74
N LEU A 106 3.53 15.99 -6.68
CA LEU A 106 4.79 16.74 -6.60
C LEU A 106 4.74 17.81 -5.49
N ASP A 107 5.83 17.92 -4.75
CA ASP A 107 6.10 18.91 -3.70
C ASP A 107 4.90 19.18 -2.79
N VAL A 108 4.49 18.13 -2.07
CA VAL A 108 3.39 18.21 -1.09
C VAL A 108 3.63 19.34 -0.08
N TRP A 109 4.88 19.67 0.22
CA TRP A 109 5.19 20.77 1.15
C TRP A 109 4.68 22.11 0.63
N SER A 110 4.99 22.42 -0.63
CA SER A 110 4.50 23.63 -1.30
C SER A 110 3.00 23.57 -1.54
N GLN A 111 2.43 22.41 -1.88
CA GLN A 111 0.97 22.28 -2.03
C GLN A 111 0.21 22.66 -0.74
N LEU A 112 0.73 22.30 0.43
CA LEU A 112 0.16 22.67 1.73
C LEU A 112 0.22 24.18 2.03
N GLU A 113 1.00 24.93 1.26
CA GLU A 113 1.13 26.40 1.34
C GLU A 113 0.50 27.08 0.11
N CYS A 114 -0.28 26.35 -0.70
CA CYS A 114 -0.77 26.81 -1.99
C CYS A 114 0.33 27.22 -2.98
N GLY A 115 1.59 26.82 -2.78
CA GLY A 115 2.73 27.19 -3.63
C GLY A 115 2.91 26.35 -4.90
N PHE A 116 2.19 25.23 -5.02
CA PHE A 116 2.20 24.36 -6.19
C PHE A 116 0.82 23.69 -6.40
N PRO A 117 0.37 23.45 -7.64
CA PRO A 117 -0.89 22.75 -7.90
C PRO A 117 -0.84 21.28 -7.52
N GLY A 118 -1.96 20.77 -7.04
CA GLY A 118 -2.14 19.34 -6.78
C GLY A 118 -3.31 19.09 -5.86
N HIS A 119 -3.52 17.84 -5.50
CA HIS A 119 -4.70 17.46 -4.74
C HIS A 119 -4.65 17.98 -3.29
N TYR A 120 -3.46 18.18 -2.68
CA TYR A 120 -3.39 18.79 -1.36
C TYR A 120 -3.86 20.25 -1.42
N ALA A 121 -3.34 21.03 -2.36
CA ALA A 121 -3.73 22.43 -2.54
C ALA A 121 -5.24 22.55 -2.88
N ARG A 122 -5.73 21.75 -3.83
CA ARG A 122 -7.11 21.87 -4.35
C ARG A 122 -8.18 21.20 -3.48
N GLU A 123 -7.93 19.98 -2.99
CA GLU A 123 -8.96 19.19 -2.30
C GLU A 123 -8.88 19.33 -0.78
N GLN A 124 -7.67 19.38 -0.22
CA GLN A 124 -7.48 19.41 1.24
C GLN A 124 -7.42 20.81 1.80
N GLU A 125 -6.55 21.66 1.26
CA GLU A 125 -6.39 23.06 1.71
C GLU A 125 -7.40 24.00 1.01
N GLN A 126 -7.98 23.57 -0.11
CA GLN A 126 -8.99 24.31 -0.86
C GLN A 126 -8.52 25.73 -1.26
N CYS A 127 -7.26 25.83 -1.68
CA CYS A 127 -6.67 27.05 -2.21
C CYS A 127 -7.48 27.55 -3.42
N ALA A 128 -7.64 28.87 -3.55
CA ALA A 128 -8.21 29.46 -4.76
C ALA A 128 -7.23 29.27 -5.93
N GLU A 129 -7.71 28.90 -7.11
CA GLU A 129 -6.83 28.52 -8.24
C GLU A 129 -5.95 29.70 -8.69
N GLU A 130 -6.44 30.93 -8.58
CA GLU A 130 -5.66 32.16 -8.84
C GLU A 130 -4.51 32.41 -7.85
N ASP A 131 -4.58 31.82 -6.66
CA ASP A 131 -3.58 31.96 -5.59
C ASP A 131 -2.59 30.79 -5.57
N ILE A 132 -2.83 29.74 -6.38
CA ILE A 132 -1.93 28.59 -6.47
C ILE A 132 -0.66 28.99 -7.24
N GLY A 133 0.48 28.88 -6.57
CA GLY A 133 1.80 29.05 -7.18
C GLY A 133 2.18 27.91 -8.12
N HIS A 134 3.34 28.02 -8.77
CA HIS A 134 3.89 27.00 -9.67
C HIS A 134 5.38 26.75 -9.39
N GLU A 135 5.79 26.89 -8.13
CA GLU A 135 7.19 26.70 -7.73
C GLU A 135 7.37 25.32 -7.13
N LEU A 136 8.30 24.55 -7.70
CA LEU A 136 8.72 23.24 -7.19
C LEU A 136 10.02 23.38 -6.40
N ASN A 137 10.05 22.77 -5.23
CA ASN A 137 11.22 22.75 -4.36
C ASN A 137 11.82 21.34 -4.29
N CYS A 138 13.13 21.26 -4.53
CA CYS A 138 13.91 20.07 -4.28
C CYS A 138 14.42 20.09 -2.84
N HIS A 139 13.82 19.26 -1.97
CA HIS A 139 14.11 19.26 -0.53
C HIS A 139 15.28 18.36 -0.12
N PHE A 140 15.88 17.63 -1.07
CA PHE A 140 17.00 16.72 -0.82
C PHE A 140 17.86 16.60 -2.08
N GLU A 141 19.15 16.93 -2.01
CA GLU A 141 20.04 16.76 -3.16
C GLU A 141 20.46 15.30 -3.33
N ASP A 142 20.58 14.84 -4.58
CA ASP A 142 21.09 13.50 -4.88
C ASP A 142 22.57 13.36 -4.45
N GLN A 143 23.01 12.12 -4.24
CA GLN A 143 24.28 11.85 -3.57
C GLN A 143 25.12 10.82 -4.33
N GLU A 144 26.44 10.92 -4.15
CA GLU A 144 27.39 9.91 -4.63
C GLU A 144 27.55 8.76 -3.62
N PRO A 145 27.70 7.52 -4.09
CA PRO A 145 27.78 6.34 -3.22
C PRO A 145 28.96 6.41 -2.25
N LEU A 146 28.75 5.91 -1.03
CA LEU A 146 29.81 5.68 -0.04
C LEU A 146 30.18 4.18 -0.06
N VAL A 147 31.42 3.89 -0.46
CA VAL A 147 31.92 2.51 -0.63
C VAL A 147 33.05 2.12 0.34
N GLU A 148 33.38 3.03 1.26
CA GLU A 148 34.48 2.85 2.22
C GLU A 148 34.12 1.88 3.34
N GLY A 149 35.11 1.11 3.80
CA GLY A 149 34.95 0.10 4.86
C GLY A 149 34.59 -1.29 4.33
N THR A 150 34.60 -2.27 5.23
CA THR A 150 34.14 -3.63 4.93
C THR A 150 32.64 -3.66 4.69
N VAL A 151 32.15 -4.74 4.08
CA VAL A 151 30.70 -4.95 3.87
C VAL A 151 29.94 -4.88 5.21
N ASP A 152 30.44 -5.55 6.25
CA ASP A 152 29.79 -5.57 7.57
C ASP A 152 29.77 -4.19 8.24
N GLU A 153 30.88 -3.46 8.20
CA GLU A 153 30.94 -2.09 8.73
C GLU A 153 29.94 -1.16 8.03
N ARG A 154 29.79 -1.30 6.69
CA ARG A 154 28.81 -0.54 5.93
C ARG A 154 27.37 -0.90 6.30
N PHE A 155 27.05 -2.17 6.51
CA PHE A 155 25.71 -2.57 6.97
C PHE A 155 25.40 -2.06 8.38
N ASP A 156 26.37 -2.12 9.29
CA ASP A 156 26.21 -1.58 10.65
C ASP A 156 26.03 -0.05 10.63
N ALA A 157 26.80 0.65 9.80
CA ALA A 157 26.68 2.10 9.61
C ALA A 157 25.34 2.48 8.95
N LEU A 158 24.89 1.72 7.94
CA LEU A 158 23.60 1.92 7.29
C LEU A 158 22.45 1.81 8.30
N PHE A 159 22.40 0.72 9.07
CA PHE A 159 21.32 0.51 10.03
C PHE A 159 21.29 1.60 11.11
N ARG A 160 22.46 2.04 11.57
CA ARG A 160 22.58 3.17 12.51
C ARG A 160 22.08 4.47 11.88
N ALA A 161 22.48 4.78 10.66
CA ALA A 161 22.06 6.00 9.98
C ALA A 161 20.54 6.02 9.77
N LEU A 162 19.94 4.90 9.34
CA LEU A 162 18.50 4.75 9.16
C LEU A 162 17.72 5.01 10.46
N THR A 163 18.14 4.39 11.56
CA THR A 163 17.45 4.48 12.86
C THR A 163 17.70 5.80 13.60
N GLN A 164 18.72 6.57 13.20
CA GLN A 164 19.02 7.89 13.77
C GLN A 164 18.54 9.06 12.89
N GLY A 165 17.98 8.79 11.71
CA GLY A 165 17.49 9.81 10.80
C GLY A 165 18.56 10.51 9.97
N ASP A 166 19.74 9.90 9.80
CA ASP A 166 20.80 10.44 8.93
C ASP A 166 20.53 10.08 7.46
N LYS A 167 19.74 10.93 6.79
CA LYS A 167 19.32 10.77 5.38
C LYS A 167 20.51 10.65 4.42
N VAL A 168 21.51 11.51 4.57
CA VAL A 168 22.63 11.60 3.63
C VAL A 168 23.50 10.35 3.75
N THR A 169 23.91 10.01 4.97
CA THR A 169 24.79 8.85 5.18
C THR A 169 24.10 7.54 4.78
N SER A 170 22.84 7.34 5.20
CA SER A 170 22.08 6.14 4.86
C SER A 170 21.93 5.96 3.34
N TYR A 171 21.54 7.02 2.62
CA TYR A 171 21.37 6.95 1.18
C TYR A 171 22.68 6.68 0.44
N ARG A 172 23.77 7.35 0.82
CA ARG A 172 25.09 7.12 0.21
C ARG A 172 25.59 5.69 0.40
N ILE A 173 25.47 5.14 1.61
CA ILE A 173 25.86 3.75 1.88
C ILE A 173 24.96 2.78 1.10
N PHE A 174 23.65 3.03 1.08
CA PHE A 174 22.70 2.21 0.34
C PHE A 174 23.07 2.15 -1.15
N LEU A 175 23.38 3.28 -1.79
CA LEU A 175 23.77 3.31 -3.21
C LEU A 175 25.02 2.46 -3.47
N GLY A 176 26.02 2.54 -2.59
CA GLY A 176 27.23 1.71 -2.68
C GLY A 176 26.93 0.21 -2.58
N LEU A 177 26.08 -0.19 -1.63
CA LEU A 177 25.70 -1.59 -1.44
C LEU A 177 24.74 -2.09 -2.53
N ALA A 178 23.85 -1.26 -3.06
CA ALA A 178 22.89 -1.64 -4.10
C ALA A 178 23.58 -1.97 -5.44
N ALA A 179 24.72 -1.33 -5.70
CA ALA A 179 25.58 -1.62 -6.85
C ALA A 179 26.27 -2.99 -6.77
N GLU A 180 26.28 -3.65 -5.61
CA GLU A 180 26.86 -4.98 -5.39
C GLU A 180 25.75 -6.05 -5.39
N PRO A 181 25.58 -6.85 -6.46
CA PRO A 181 24.45 -7.78 -6.59
C PRO A 181 24.33 -8.78 -5.43
N ASP A 182 25.46 -9.27 -4.92
CA ASP A 182 25.52 -10.23 -3.81
C ASP A 182 24.98 -9.64 -2.48
N GLN A 183 24.96 -8.31 -2.35
CA GLN A 183 24.50 -7.63 -1.14
C GLN A 183 23.02 -7.25 -1.19
N ARG A 184 22.38 -7.27 -2.36
CA ARG A 184 21.00 -6.78 -2.57
C ARG A 184 20.00 -7.45 -1.63
N LYS A 185 20.12 -8.76 -1.39
CA LYS A 185 19.23 -9.48 -0.47
C LYS A 185 19.39 -9.04 0.99
N ARG A 186 20.62 -8.82 1.45
CA ARG A 186 20.90 -8.29 2.80
C ARG A 186 20.48 -6.83 2.93
N LEU A 187 20.59 -6.06 1.84
CA LEU A 187 20.13 -4.68 1.76
C LEU A 187 18.61 -4.57 1.88
N GLN A 188 17.86 -5.44 1.17
CA GLN A 188 16.42 -5.58 1.35
C GLN A 188 16.05 -5.88 2.80
N ASP A 189 16.70 -6.87 3.43
CA ASP A 189 16.46 -7.22 4.83
C ASP A 189 16.69 -6.04 5.77
N THR A 190 17.82 -5.34 5.61
CA THR A 190 18.23 -4.24 6.48
C THR A 190 17.26 -3.05 6.41
N LEU A 191 16.86 -2.65 5.20
CA LEU A 191 15.97 -1.51 5.01
C LEU A 191 14.52 -1.84 5.44
N LEU A 192 14.03 -3.05 5.11
CA LEU A 192 12.72 -3.51 5.59
C LEU A 192 12.71 -3.61 7.11
N PHE A 193 13.77 -4.15 7.73
CA PHE A 193 13.86 -4.20 9.18
C PHE A 193 13.83 -2.81 9.80
N ALA A 194 14.66 -1.87 9.33
CA ALA A 194 14.70 -0.49 9.84
C ALA A 194 13.34 0.22 9.70
N SER A 195 12.65 0.03 8.57
CA SER A 195 11.36 0.67 8.31
C SER A 195 10.17 0.00 9.03
N ILE A 196 10.25 -1.31 9.30
CA ILE A 196 9.24 -2.04 10.10
C ILE A 196 9.33 -1.64 11.58
N ILE A 197 10.52 -1.42 12.13
CA ILE A 197 10.65 -1.09 13.56
C ILE A 197 10.29 0.36 13.89
N ASP A 198 10.13 1.21 12.88
CA ASP A 198 9.66 2.59 13.02
C ASP A 198 8.15 2.58 13.31
N GLN A 199 7.77 2.40 14.57
CA GLN A 199 6.39 2.33 15.04
C GLN A 199 6.25 2.96 16.43
N GLN A 200 5.16 3.71 16.60
CA GLN A 200 4.76 4.38 17.84
C GLN A 200 3.64 3.61 18.56
N GLU A 201 3.46 3.88 19.86
CA GLU A 201 2.54 3.14 20.74
C GLU A 201 1.08 3.18 20.29
N TYR A 202 0.63 4.35 19.84
CA TYR A 202 -0.74 4.59 19.41
C TYR A 202 -0.72 5.44 18.16
N ASN A 203 -1.29 4.94 17.06
CA ASN A 203 -1.60 5.71 15.86
C ASN A 203 -2.98 6.37 15.98
N SER A 204 -3.87 5.77 16.76
CA SER A 204 -5.20 6.30 17.05
C SER A 204 -5.14 7.68 17.72
N PHE A 205 -6.09 8.54 17.35
CA PHE A 205 -6.32 9.87 17.96
C PHE A 205 -5.12 10.83 17.96
N ARG A 206 -4.23 10.74 16.95
CA ARG A 206 -3.10 11.66 16.79
C ARG A 206 -3.10 12.35 15.44
N ARG A 207 -2.66 13.62 15.42
CA ARG A 207 -2.41 14.36 14.17
C ARG A 207 -1.15 13.87 13.48
N VAL A 208 -0.03 13.77 14.22
CA VAL A 208 1.22 13.16 13.74
C VAL A 208 1.24 11.70 14.13
N ARG A 209 1.34 10.83 13.13
CA ARG A 209 1.35 9.38 13.34
C ARG A 209 2.17 8.67 12.27
N HIS A 210 2.83 7.59 12.68
CA HIS A 210 3.53 6.70 11.79
C HIS A 210 2.63 5.54 11.37
N ILE A 211 1.93 5.73 10.25
CA ILE A 211 0.99 4.74 9.69
C ILE A 211 1.68 3.63 8.88
N GLY A 212 2.97 3.35 9.14
CA GLY A 212 3.69 2.24 8.51
C GLY A 212 4.15 2.50 7.07
N HIS A 213 3.98 3.71 6.54
CA HIS A 213 4.31 4.04 5.16
C HIS A 213 5.75 3.81 4.75
N LYS A 214 6.71 4.07 5.65
CA LYS A 214 8.12 3.84 5.36
C LYS A 214 8.36 2.38 4.97
N ALA A 215 7.75 1.43 5.66
CA ALA A 215 7.86 0.00 5.35
C ALA A 215 7.18 -0.34 4.01
N ILE A 216 5.99 0.22 3.76
CA ILE A 216 5.23 0.02 2.52
C ILE A 216 6.02 0.57 1.32
N ARG A 217 6.60 1.78 1.44
CA ARG A 217 7.44 2.41 0.42
C ARG A 217 8.77 1.69 0.20
N ALA A 218 9.43 1.25 1.27
CA ALA A 218 10.66 0.48 1.18
C ALA A 218 10.44 -0.84 0.42
N ARG A 219 9.37 -1.57 0.74
CA ARG A 219 8.98 -2.78 -0.01
C ARG A 219 8.70 -2.46 -1.48
N ALA A 220 7.97 -1.39 -1.72
CA ALA A 220 7.59 -1.02 -3.06
C ALA A 220 8.75 -0.59 -3.96
N MET A 221 9.72 0.10 -3.38
CA MET A 221 10.98 0.43 -4.04
C MET A 221 11.71 -0.84 -4.52
N PHE A 222 11.76 -1.90 -3.71
CA PHE A 222 12.41 -3.15 -4.11
C PHE A 222 11.68 -3.87 -5.23
N ASP A 223 10.35 -3.98 -5.14
CA ASP A 223 9.53 -4.58 -6.19
C ASP A 223 9.71 -3.84 -7.53
N LEU A 224 9.75 -2.50 -7.50
CA LEU A 224 9.99 -1.68 -8.68
C LEU A 224 11.42 -1.81 -9.19
N ALA A 225 12.41 -1.94 -8.31
CA ALA A 225 13.79 -2.19 -8.69
C ALA A 225 13.97 -3.56 -9.38
N ASP A 226 13.27 -4.59 -8.91
CA ASP A 226 13.25 -5.90 -9.58
C ASP A 226 12.56 -5.82 -10.96
N TRP A 227 11.53 -4.97 -11.08
CA TRP A 227 10.79 -4.78 -12.34
C TRP A 227 11.58 -4.02 -13.42
N VAL A 228 12.22 -2.90 -13.07
CA VAL A 228 12.97 -2.08 -14.04
C VAL A 228 14.45 -2.47 -14.13
N GLY A 229 14.93 -3.30 -13.21
CA GLY A 229 16.34 -3.63 -13.03
C GLY A 229 17.03 -2.66 -12.07
N TRP A 230 17.74 -3.22 -11.08
CA TRP A 230 18.40 -2.48 -10.00
C TRP A 230 19.36 -1.40 -10.48
N ASP A 231 20.07 -1.64 -11.58
CA ASP A 231 21.06 -0.69 -12.12
C ASP A 231 20.41 0.59 -12.66
N ARG A 232 19.11 0.53 -12.99
CA ARG A 232 18.30 1.66 -13.47
C ARG A 232 17.38 2.24 -12.40
N ALA A 233 17.26 1.57 -11.25
CA ALA A 233 16.24 1.86 -10.23
C ALA A 233 16.56 3.06 -9.32
N LYS A 234 17.62 3.83 -9.62
CA LYS A 234 18.05 4.98 -8.81
C LYS A 234 16.92 5.96 -8.44
N PRO A 235 15.97 6.33 -9.33
CA PRO A 235 14.86 7.22 -8.95
C PRO A 235 14.01 6.67 -7.80
N PHE A 236 13.81 5.35 -7.74
CA PHE A 236 13.06 4.72 -6.65
C PHE A 236 13.88 4.69 -5.35
N PHE A 237 15.19 4.41 -5.43
CA PHE A 237 16.09 4.46 -4.29
C PHE A 237 16.19 5.85 -3.69
N TYR A 238 16.36 6.85 -4.57
CA TYR A 238 16.45 8.25 -4.23
C TYR A 238 15.22 8.69 -3.44
N MET A 239 14.00 8.30 -3.84
CA MET A 239 12.80 8.61 -3.06
C MET A 239 12.72 7.86 -1.72
N ALA A 240 12.83 6.53 -1.75
CA ALA A 240 12.37 5.71 -0.62
C ALA A 240 13.43 5.51 0.47
N VAL A 241 14.74 5.60 0.18
CA VAL A 241 15.77 5.41 1.21
C VAL A 241 15.88 6.61 2.16
N PRO A 242 16.03 7.87 1.68
CA PRO A 242 16.03 9.04 2.57
C PRO A 242 14.73 9.18 3.35
N ASP A 243 13.62 8.70 2.79
CA ASP A 243 12.32 8.72 3.42
C ASP A 243 12.23 7.93 4.72
N VAL A 244 12.96 6.80 4.81
CA VAL A 244 13.04 6.03 6.06
C VAL A 244 13.56 6.90 7.21
N CYS A 245 14.45 7.85 6.88
CA CYS A 245 15.07 8.79 7.80
C CYS A 245 14.26 10.08 8.05
N ASN A 246 13.08 10.26 7.44
CA ASN A 246 12.24 11.44 7.68
C ASN A 246 11.65 11.42 9.09
N THR A 247 11.72 12.54 9.80
CA THR A 247 10.99 12.73 11.07
C THR A 247 9.47 12.65 10.84
N PRO A 248 8.69 12.11 11.79
CA PRO A 248 9.13 11.50 13.04
C PRO A 248 9.67 10.07 12.85
N ILE A 249 10.53 9.66 13.77
CA ILE A 249 11.08 8.31 13.89
C ILE A 249 10.76 7.81 15.30
N PHE A 250 10.04 6.70 15.40
CA PHE A 250 9.57 6.12 16.65
C PHE A 250 10.04 4.67 16.78
N HIS A 251 10.70 4.33 17.89
CA HIS A 251 11.11 2.95 18.17
C HIS A 251 10.49 2.41 19.46
N SER A 252 9.46 3.07 19.97
CA SER A 252 8.87 2.75 21.28
C SER A 252 8.19 1.38 21.30
N LEU A 253 7.42 1.03 20.26
CA LEU A 253 6.86 -0.33 20.17
C LEU A 253 7.93 -1.39 19.93
N TYR A 254 8.99 -1.06 19.19
CA TYR A 254 10.10 -1.99 19.01
C TYR A 254 10.82 -2.29 20.33
N ASP A 255 11.09 -1.26 21.15
CA ASP A 255 11.63 -1.42 22.50
C ASP A 255 10.70 -2.26 23.38
N HIS A 256 9.39 -1.98 23.34
CA HIS A 256 8.39 -2.74 24.08
C HIS A 256 8.37 -4.24 23.68
N ALA A 257 8.42 -4.55 22.39
CA ALA A 257 8.51 -5.91 21.89
C ALA A 257 9.81 -6.60 22.35
N CYS A 258 10.94 -5.87 22.36
CA CYS A 258 12.21 -6.37 22.88
C CYS A 258 12.09 -6.78 24.36
N PHE A 259 11.46 -5.93 25.18
CA PHE A 259 11.26 -6.21 26.60
C PHE A 259 10.40 -7.46 26.83
N TRP A 260 9.24 -7.55 26.18
CA TRP A 260 8.32 -8.69 26.35
C TRP A 260 8.93 -10.02 25.94
N LEU A 261 9.58 -10.05 24.77
CA LEU A 261 10.23 -11.27 24.31
C LEU A 261 11.37 -11.69 25.25
N ASN A 262 12.18 -10.74 25.72
CA ASN A 262 13.24 -11.06 26.68
C ASN A 262 12.66 -11.60 28.00
N LEU A 263 11.59 -11.00 28.51
CA LEU A 263 10.91 -11.43 29.74
C LEU A 263 10.43 -12.89 29.66
N HIS A 264 9.88 -13.29 28.51
CA HIS A 264 9.29 -14.61 28.34
C HIS A 264 10.22 -15.70 27.80
N PHE A 265 11.24 -15.34 27.02
CA PHE A 265 12.09 -16.30 26.31
C PHE A 265 13.58 -16.24 26.71
N LYS A 266 14.01 -15.20 27.44
CA LYS A 266 15.35 -15.11 28.08
C LYS A 266 16.54 -15.48 27.18
N GLY A 267 16.55 -14.98 25.96
CA GLY A 267 17.56 -15.26 24.93
C GLY A 267 17.05 -16.16 23.81
N ALA A 268 16.13 -17.09 24.10
CA ALA A 268 15.57 -17.99 23.09
C ALA A 268 14.69 -17.28 22.05
N GLN A 269 14.35 -15.99 22.26
CA GLN A 269 13.56 -15.21 21.29
C GLN A 269 14.22 -15.10 19.91
N PHE A 270 15.56 -15.21 19.83
CA PHE A 270 16.30 -15.08 18.57
C PHE A 270 16.19 -16.31 17.68
N ASP A 271 15.80 -17.45 18.25
CA ASP A 271 15.69 -18.73 17.54
C ASP A 271 14.22 -19.12 17.30
N LEU A 272 13.26 -18.28 17.69
CA LEU A 272 11.83 -18.58 17.56
C LEU A 272 11.41 -18.85 16.12
N MET A 273 11.98 -18.13 15.15
CA MET A 273 11.67 -18.33 13.73
C MET A 273 12.07 -19.72 13.24
N GLU A 274 13.12 -20.31 13.82
CA GLU A 274 13.64 -21.61 13.42
C GLU A 274 12.99 -22.75 14.22
N ASN A 275 12.79 -22.54 15.52
CA ASN A 275 12.30 -23.57 16.44
C ASN A 275 10.78 -23.73 16.40
N ASN A 276 10.04 -22.65 16.15
CA ASN A 276 8.58 -22.70 16.14
C ASN A 276 8.06 -22.96 14.73
N THR A 277 7.56 -24.17 14.49
CA THR A 277 7.08 -24.63 13.18
C THR A 277 5.66 -25.20 13.21
N ALA A 278 5.06 -25.34 14.40
CA ALA A 278 3.74 -25.93 14.52
C ALA A 278 2.66 -24.97 13.98
N PRO A 279 1.69 -25.44 13.17
CA PRO A 279 0.61 -24.60 12.68
C PRO A 279 -0.35 -24.21 13.82
N LEU A 280 -1.08 -23.11 13.60
CA LEU A 280 -2.25 -22.77 14.43
C LEU A 280 -3.44 -23.65 14.02
N SER A 281 -4.11 -24.26 14.99
CA SER A 281 -5.41 -24.90 14.79
C SER A 281 -6.46 -23.84 14.44
N GLU A 282 -7.58 -24.28 13.88
CA GLU A 282 -8.70 -23.37 13.58
C GLU A 282 -9.22 -22.65 14.83
N GLU A 283 -9.33 -23.35 15.96
CA GLU A 283 -9.74 -22.76 17.23
C GLU A 283 -8.75 -21.70 17.73
N GLU A 284 -7.45 -21.94 17.55
CA GLU A 284 -6.40 -20.97 17.92
C GLU A 284 -6.43 -19.72 17.03
N GLN A 285 -6.70 -19.90 15.73
CA GLN A 285 -6.87 -18.79 14.79
C GLN A 285 -8.08 -17.94 15.18
N ASP A 286 -9.22 -18.57 15.46
CA ASP A 286 -10.45 -17.87 15.84
C ASP A 286 -10.30 -17.17 17.19
N ALA A 287 -9.66 -17.81 18.18
CA ALA A 287 -9.39 -17.21 19.48
C ALA A 287 -8.51 -15.97 19.37
N LEU A 288 -7.41 -16.02 18.61
CA LEU A 288 -6.55 -14.87 18.40
C LEU A 288 -7.27 -13.77 17.61
N GLY A 289 -7.97 -14.12 16.54
CA GLY A 289 -8.74 -13.17 15.73
C GLY A 289 -9.79 -12.43 16.54
N ASN A 290 -10.53 -13.12 17.40
CA ASN A 290 -11.52 -12.52 18.31
C ASN A 290 -10.88 -11.52 19.28
N LEU A 291 -9.68 -11.80 19.80
CA LEU A 291 -8.98 -10.86 20.67
C LEU A 291 -8.53 -9.59 19.94
N ILE A 292 -8.04 -9.74 18.70
CA ILE A 292 -7.62 -8.61 17.86
C ILE A 292 -8.83 -7.74 17.51
N THR A 293 -9.92 -8.35 17.05
CA THR A 293 -11.16 -7.63 16.68
C THR A 293 -11.86 -6.99 17.88
N ALA A 294 -11.60 -7.45 19.10
CA ALA A 294 -12.06 -6.82 20.33
C ALA A 294 -11.27 -5.56 20.73
N GLY A 295 -10.15 -5.25 20.05
CA GLY A 295 -9.39 -4.02 20.28
C GLY A 295 -8.57 -4.00 21.58
N ASN A 296 -8.20 -5.16 22.15
CA ASN A 296 -7.45 -5.24 23.41
C ASN A 296 -5.98 -5.64 23.20
N PRO A 297 -5.03 -4.68 23.14
CA PRO A 297 -3.63 -4.97 22.83
C PRO A 297 -2.93 -5.83 23.88
N GLU A 298 -3.30 -5.73 25.16
CA GLU A 298 -2.70 -6.55 26.23
C GLU A 298 -3.12 -8.02 26.10
N ALA A 299 -4.40 -8.27 25.85
CA ALA A 299 -4.92 -9.62 25.65
C ALA A 299 -4.30 -10.28 24.41
N VAL A 300 -4.16 -9.52 23.32
CA VAL A 300 -3.48 -9.95 22.09
C VAL A 300 -2.02 -10.30 22.36
N THR A 301 -1.29 -9.45 23.10
CA THR A 301 0.11 -9.70 23.49
C THR A 301 0.26 -11.01 24.25
N ASN A 302 -0.62 -11.24 25.23
CA ASN A 302 -0.62 -12.45 26.03
C ASN A 302 -0.93 -13.70 25.19
N ALA A 303 -1.89 -13.61 24.25
CA ALA A 303 -2.20 -14.71 23.35
C ALA A 303 -1.01 -15.06 22.44
N ILE A 304 -0.35 -14.06 21.82
CA ILE A 304 0.85 -14.27 21.00
C ILE A 304 1.95 -14.94 21.82
N ASN A 305 2.20 -14.47 23.05
CA ASN A 305 3.18 -15.07 23.96
C ASN A 305 2.91 -16.56 24.22
N GLN A 306 1.63 -16.93 24.43
CA GLN A 306 1.28 -18.33 24.69
C GLN A 306 1.42 -19.21 23.46
N LEU A 307 0.99 -18.73 22.30
CA LEU A 307 1.16 -19.44 21.02
C LEU A 307 2.65 -19.68 20.75
N LEU A 308 3.50 -18.66 20.93
CA LEU A 308 4.94 -18.81 20.75
C LEU A 308 5.56 -19.80 21.76
N LYS A 309 5.11 -19.83 23.03
CA LYS A 309 5.57 -20.84 24.01
C LYS A 309 5.15 -22.26 23.65
N GLN A 310 4.05 -22.42 22.94
CA GLN A 310 3.56 -23.71 22.44
C GLN A 310 4.26 -24.17 21.16
N GLY A 311 5.26 -23.42 20.67
CA GLY A 311 6.00 -23.75 19.45
C GLY A 311 5.26 -23.37 18.16
N LYS A 312 4.22 -22.53 18.25
CA LYS A 312 3.43 -22.11 17.10
C LYS A 312 4.21 -21.18 16.19
N ALA A 313 4.10 -21.42 14.88
CA ALA A 313 4.93 -20.75 13.90
C ALA A 313 4.62 -19.24 13.87
N PRO A 314 5.65 -18.37 13.98
CA PRO A 314 5.50 -16.92 13.91
C PRO A 314 4.70 -16.46 12.67
N GLN A 315 4.94 -17.09 11.50
CA GLN A 315 4.22 -16.79 10.27
C GLN A 315 2.70 -17.03 10.39
N ASN A 316 2.27 -18.15 10.97
CA ASN A 316 0.85 -18.47 11.11
C ASN A 316 0.14 -17.47 12.04
N ILE A 317 0.83 -16.95 13.07
CA ILE A 317 0.29 -15.90 13.95
C ILE A 317 0.10 -14.60 13.16
N ALA A 318 1.11 -14.20 12.37
CA ALA A 318 1.08 -12.98 11.58
C ALA A 318 -0.02 -13.00 10.49
N ASP A 319 -0.24 -14.17 9.91
CA ASP A 319 -1.30 -14.42 8.95
C ASP A 319 -2.71 -14.20 9.54
N VAL A 320 -2.95 -14.62 10.79
CA VAL A 320 -4.23 -14.39 11.49
C VAL A 320 -4.50 -12.90 11.72
N ILE A 321 -3.46 -12.09 11.94
CA ILE A 321 -3.61 -10.63 12.13
C ILE A 321 -4.24 -9.99 10.89
N SER A 322 -3.79 -10.38 9.70
CA SER A 322 -4.33 -9.87 8.43
C SER A 322 -5.79 -10.31 8.22
N ILE A 323 -6.12 -11.55 8.55
CA ILE A 323 -7.50 -12.08 8.50
C ILE A 323 -8.41 -11.34 9.50
N ALA A 324 -7.92 -11.07 10.71
CA ALA A 324 -8.67 -10.33 11.72
C ALA A 324 -8.96 -8.88 11.27
N HIS A 325 -7.98 -8.21 10.65
CA HIS A 325 -8.18 -6.88 10.05
C HIS A 325 -9.31 -6.88 9.01
N ALA A 326 -9.24 -7.79 8.04
CA ALA A 326 -10.24 -7.90 6.98
C ALA A 326 -11.63 -8.24 7.55
N THR A 327 -11.69 -9.15 8.53
CA THR A 327 -12.93 -9.51 9.23
C THR A 327 -13.56 -8.31 9.94
N HIS A 328 -12.77 -7.54 10.70
CA HIS A 328 -13.25 -6.33 11.37
C HIS A 328 -13.79 -5.32 10.36
N SER A 329 -13.04 -5.07 9.30
CA SER A 329 -13.41 -4.09 8.27
C SER A 329 -14.74 -4.42 7.59
N VAL A 330 -15.04 -5.70 7.35
CA VAL A 330 -16.33 -6.12 6.74
C VAL A 330 -17.49 -6.08 7.75
N THR A 331 -17.22 -6.39 9.02
CA THR A 331 -18.29 -6.61 10.01
C THR A 331 -18.62 -5.39 10.87
N ARG A 332 -17.67 -4.46 11.03
CA ARG A 332 -17.76 -3.38 12.02
C ARG A 332 -17.52 -1.99 11.45
N LEU A 333 -16.86 -1.83 10.31
CA LEU A 333 -16.60 -0.51 9.73
C LEU A 333 -17.89 0.05 9.11
N ARG A 334 -18.36 1.20 9.61
CA ARG A 334 -19.64 1.82 9.22
C ARG A 334 -19.52 3.23 8.65
N SER A 335 -18.30 3.74 8.58
CA SER A 335 -18.03 5.10 8.14
C SER A 335 -17.15 5.08 6.89
N PRO A 336 -17.62 5.59 5.74
CA PRO A 336 -16.87 5.57 4.48
C PRO A 336 -15.59 6.40 4.52
N ILE A 337 -15.46 7.32 5.49
CA ILE A 337 -14.25 8.13 5.72
C ILE A 337 -13.24 7.45 6.66
N ALA A 338 -13.63 6.38 7.35
CA ALA A 338 -12.77 5.72 8.33
C ALA A 338 -11.69 4.84 7.68
N TYR A 339 -11.76 4.56 6.38
CA TYR A 339 -10.82 3.67 5.68
C TYR A 339 -9.39 4.18 5.55
N THR A 340 -9.16 5.48 5.65
CA THR A 340 -7.85 6.04 5.30
C THR A 340 -6.75 5.46 6.17
N VAL A 341 -6.93 5.29 7.49
CA VAL A 341 -5.91 4.72 8.39
C VAL A 341 -5.89 3.18 8.40
N PRO A 342 -7.04 2.49 8.49
CA PRO A 342 -7.13 1.02 8.46
C PRO A 342 -6.38 0.38 7.32
N MET A 343 -6.52 0.91 6.11
CA MET A 343 -5.85 0.35 4.94
C MET A 343 -4.32 0.32 5.11
N HIS A 344 -3.74 1.33 5.75
CA HIS A 344 -2.31 1.35 6.02
C HIS A 344 -1.87 0.28 7.01
N SER A 345 -2.65 0.01 8.05
CA SER A 345 -2.34 -1.06 9.00
C SER A 345 -2.38 -2.44 8.33
N PHE A 346 -3.28 -2.64 7.36
CA PHE A 346 -3.37 -3.87 6.58
C PHE A 346 -2.16 -4.03 5.64
N ASP A 347 -1.81 -2.99 4.89
CA ASP A 347 -0.63 -2.98 4.02
C ASP A 347 0.67 -3.20 4.83
N TYR A 348 0.78 -2.56 5.99
CA TYR A 348 1.90 -2.76 6.89
C TYR A 348 1.99 -4.21 7.39
N ALA A 349 0.86 -4.81 7.80
CA ALA A 349 0.82 -6.20 8.23
C ALA A 349 1.27 -7.15 7.10
N ASN A 350 0.90 -6.84 5.85
CA ASN A 350 1.35 -7.57 4.67
C ASN A 350 2.85 -7.37 4.37
N VAL A 351 3.43 -6.18 4.59
CA VAL A 351 4.89 -5.97 4.52
C VAL A 351 5.61 -6.82 5.58
N VAL A 352 5.09 -6.85 6.82
CA VAL A 352 5.62 -7.72 7.89
C VAL A 352 5.55 -9.18 7.46
N ASN A 353 4.40 -9.63 6.95
CA ASN A 353 4.21 -10.99 6.45
C ASN A 353 5.18 -11.33 5.31
N TYR A 354 5.36 -10.45 4.34
CA TYR A 354 6.36 -10.60 3.30
C TYR A 354 7.77 -10.75 3.88
N TRP A 355 8.13 -9.90 4.86
CA TRP A 355 9.45 -9.93 5.48
C TRP A 355 9.71 -11.24 6.24
N LEU A 356 8.72 -11.73 7.00
CA LEU A 356 8.78 -13.01 7.71
C LEU A 356 9.01 -14.19 6.76
N ARG A 357 8.32 -14.21 5.60
CA ARG A 357 8.43 -15.29 4.60
C ARG A 357 9.79 -15.30 3.89
N ASN A 358 10.33 -14.12 3.58
CA ASN A 358 11.41 -13.97 2.58
C ASN A 358 12.81 -13.76 3.15
N PHE A 359 12.95 -13.56 4.45
CA PHE A 359 14.24 -13.24 5.09
C PHE A 359 14.48 -14.08 6.34
N ARG A 360 15.72 -14.02 6.84
CA ARG A 360 16.16 -14.71 8.05
C ARG A 360 16.87 -13.69 8.93
N ASN A 361 16.08 -12.98 9.72
CA ASN A 361 16.56 -11.97 10.63
C ASN A 361 16.16 -12.34 12.06
N LYS A 362 17.15 -12.37 12.96
CA LYS A 362 16.97 -12.76 14.37
C LYS A 362 15.94 -11.89 15.13
N HIS A 363 15.51 -10.77 14.56
CA HIS A 363 14.53 -9.87 15.16
C HIS A 363 13.11 -10.04 14.61
N GLN A 364 12.88 -10.97 13.68
CA GLN A 364 11.58 -11.21 13.04
C GLN A 364 10.42 -11.47 14.00
N ALA A 365 10.64 -12.22 15.08
CA ALA A 365 9.60 -12.50 16.06
C ALA A 365 8.97 -11.23 16.67
N LYS A 366 9.72 -10.12 16.74
CA LYS A 366 9.22 -8.82 17.25
C LYS A 366 8.19 -8.20 16.34
N ALA A 367 8.34 -8.33 15.02
CA ALA A 367 7.46 -7.67 14.04
C ALA A 367 6.01 -8.16 14.10
N ILE A 368 5.78 -9.36 14.62
CA ILE A 368 4.44 -9.89 14.86
C ILE A 368 3.69 -9.05 15.89
N TYR A 369 4.37 -8.66 16.96
CA TYR A 369 3.79 -7.78 17.98
C TYR A 369 3.50 -6.41 17.39
N LEU A 370 4.44 -5.84 16.61
CA LEU A 370 4.24 -4.55 15.96
C LEU A 370 3.01 -4.55 15.04
N SER A 371 2.89 -5.58 14.19
CA SER A 371 1.73 -5.76 13.32
C SER A 371 0.44 -5.91 14.12
N ALA A 372 0.45 -6.76 15.16
CA ALA A 372 -0.72 -7.01 15.99
C ALA A 372 -1.19 -5.75 16.72
N TRP A 373 -0.27 -5.00 17.34
CA TRP A 373 -0.58 -3.77 18.05
C TRP A 373 -1.10 -2.69 17.10
N PHE A 374 -0.46 -2.51 15.94
CA PHE A 374 -0.92 -1.51 14.98
C PHE A 374 -2.33 -1.84 14.45
N VAL A 375 -2.58 -3.10 14.07
CA VAL A 375 -3.94 -3.51 13.63
C VAL A 375 -4.95 -3.36 14.75
N THR A 376 -4.61 -3.77 15.98
CA THR A 376 -5.53 -3.68 17.14
C THR A 376 -5.85 -2.23 17.51
N ASP A 377 -4.86 -1.34 17.52
CA ASP A 377 -5.05 0.08 17.78
C ASP A 377 -5.88 0.75 16.68
N THR A 378 -5.66 0.36 15.42
CA THR A 378 -6.45 0.89 14.30
C THR A 378 -7.89 0.42 14.35
N ILE A 379 -8.14 -0.84 14.75
CA ILE A 379 -9.48 -1.37 15.01
C ILE A 379 -10.20 -0.55 16.09
N HIS A 380 -9.48 -0.20 17.16
CA HIS A 380 -10.01 0.65 18.21
C HIS A 380 -10.35 2.06 17.70
N GLU A 381 -9.49 2.65 16.85
CA GLU A 381 -9.78 3.93 16.18
C GLU A 381 -11.06 3.83 15.33
N ILE A 382 -11.19 2.81 14.47
CA ILE A 382 -12.37 2.63 13.61
C ILE A 382 -13.65 2.57 14.43
N ASP A 383 -13.65 1.76 15.49
CA ASP A 383 -14.81 1.57 16.35
C ASP A 383 -15.24 2.85 17.09
N SER A 384 -14.34 3.84 17.18
CA SER A 384 -14.62 5.14 17.78
C SER A 384 -15.22 6.16 16.81
N TYR A 385 -15.17 5.91 15.50
CA TYR A 385 -15.78 6.84 14.53
C TYR A 385 -17.31 6.88 14.75
N PRO A 386 -17.91 8.07 14.80
CA PRO A 386 -19.34 8.19 14.92
C PRO A 386 -20.04 7.69 13.65
N ASP A 387 -21.27 7.19 13.81
CA ASP A 387 -22.16 6.97 12.67
C ASP A 387 -22.41 8.32 11.96
N LEU A 388 -22.24 8.35 10.64
CA LEU A 388 -22.44 9.56 9.86
C LEU A 388 -23.92 9.75 9.48
N PRO A 389 -24.53 10.92 9.71
CA PRO A 389 -25.89 11.20 9.28
C PRO A 389 -26.08 10.97 7.77
N GLY A 390 -27.13 10.23 7.41
CA GLY A 390 -27.45 9.94 6.01
C GLY A 390 -26.63 8.80 5.38
N VAL A 391 -25.67 8.22 6.11
CA VAL A 391 -24.95 7.01 5.67
C VAL A 391 -25.64 5.79 6.26
N THR A 392 -26.19 4.93 5.40
CA THR A 392 -26.77 3.65 5.82
C THR A 392 -25.66 2.70 6.25
N LYS A 393 -25.83 2.07 7.42
CA LYS A 393 -24.92 1.04 7.90
C LYS A 393 -24.94 -0.15 6.91
N PRO A 394 -23.78 -0.63 6.44
CA PRO A 394 -23.71 -1.85 5.64
C PRO A 394 -24.34 -3.05 6.36
N ASP A 395 -25.22 -3.77 5.66
CA ASP A 395 -25.83 -5.01 6.14
C ASP A 395 -26.00 -5.99 4.97
N PRO A 396 -24.95 -6.77 4.63
CA PRO A 396 -25.03 -7.69 3.50
C PRO A 396 -26.07 -8.80 3.67
N GLU A 397 -26.51 -9.07 4.90
CA GLU A 397 -27.46 -10.16 5.19
C GLU A 397 -28.86 -9.86 4.62
N VAL A 398 -29.27 -8.58 4.60
CA VAL A 398 -30.56 -8.21 3.98
C VAL A 398 -30.58 -8.42 2.47
N CYS A 399 -29.40 -8.49 1.84
CA CYS A 399 -29.22 -8.73 0.42
C CYS A 399 -28.97 -10.21 0.07
N ARG A 400 -28.86 -11.11 1.06
CA ARG A 400 -28.48 -12.52 0.83
C ARG A 400 -29.43 -13.24 -0.13
N VAL A 401 -30.73 -13.22 0.17
CA VAL A 401 -31.75 -13.92 -0.64
C VAL A 401 -31.81 -13.37 -2.07
N TRP A 402 -31.62 -12.07 -2.23
CA TRP A 402 -31.52 -11.44 -3.55
C TRP A 402 -30.30 -11.95 -4.33
N ALA A 403 -29.12 -11.94 -3.71
CA ALA A 403 -27.89 -12.42 -4.33
C ALA A 403 -27.97 -13.91 -4.70
N GLU A 404 -28.54 -14.73 -3.82
CA GLU A 404 -28.77 -16.17 -4.06
C GLU A 404 -29.69 -16.44 -5.26
N GLY A 405 -30.61 -15.53 -5.58
CA GLY A 405 -31.51 -15.62 -6.73
C GLY A 405 -30.86 -15.26 -8.09
N ILE A 406 -29.68 -14.66 -8.11
CA ILE A 406 -28.98 -14.26 -9.34
C ILE A 406 -28.22 -15.46 -9.93
N ALA A 407 -28.31 -15.67 -11.24
CA ALA A 407 -27.57 -16.73 -11.92
C ALA A 407 -26.04 -16.49 -11.82
N THR A 408 -25.24 -17.55 -11.71
CA THR A 408 -23.79 -17.44 -11.40
C THR A 408 -23.04 -16.62 -12.44
N GLU A 409 -23.40 -16.80 -13.71
CA GLU A 409 -22.87 -16.07 -14.86
C GLU A 409 -23.12 -14.56 -14.81
N ASN A 410 -24.12 -14.10 -14.06
CA ASN A 410 -24.48 -12.69 -13.95
C ASN A 410 -23.99 -12.04 -12.63
N LEU A 411 -23.43 -12.83 -11.70
CA LEU A 411 -23.04 -12.32 -10.38
C LEU A 411 -21.94 -11.26 -10.45
N LEU A 412 -20.97 -11.42 -11.34
CA LEU A 412 -19.84 -10.51 -11.45
C LEU A 412 -20.25 -9.17 -12.08
N ASP A 413 -21.14 -9.18 -13.06
CA ASP A 413 -21.69 -7.95 -13.67
C ASP A 413 -22.52 -7.15 -12.65
N GLU A 414 -23.31 -7.85 -11.83
CA GLU A 414 -24.04 -7.25 -10.71
C GLU A 414 -23.10 -6.72 -9.62
N LEU A 415 -21.95 -7.38 -9.41
CA LEU A 415 -20.94 -6.94 -8.44
C LEU A 415 -20.29 -5.64 -8.90
N GLU A 416 -19.93 -5.55 -10.18
CA GLU A 416 -19.40 -4.34 -10.78
C GLU A 416 -20.39 -3.17 -10.61
N THR A 417 -21.66 -3.41 -10.89
CA THR A 417 -22.74 -2.43 -10.71
C THR A 417 -22.85 -1.98 -9.25
N ALA A 418 -22.88 -2.92 -8.30
CA ALA A 418 -22.96 -2.59 -6.87
C ALA A 418 -21.74 -1.77 -6.38
N ILE A 419 -20.54 -2.05 -6.90
CA ILE A 419 -19.34 -1.26 -6.60
C ILE A 419 -19.45 0.15 -7.20
N GLY A 420 -19.98 0.28 -8.42
CA GLY A 420 -20.31 1.56 -9.07
C GLY A 420 -21.28 2.41 -8.25
N ASP A 421 -22.33 1.77 -7.73
CA ASP A 421 -23.39 2.39 -6.93
C ASP A 421 -22.94 2.78 -5.50
N GLN A 422 -21.72 2.41 -5.10
CA GLN A 422 -21.24 2.54 -3.72
C GLN A 422 -22.16 1.82 -2.70
N ASP A 423 -22.60 0.60 -3.04
CA ASP A 423 -23.45 -0.24 -2.19
C ASP A 423 -22.69 -1.45 -1.63
N PRO A 424 -22.13 -1.35 -0.41
CA PRO A 424 -21.40 -2.46 0.20
C PRO A 424 -22.27 -3.63 0.63
N SER A 425 -23.56 -3.41 0.89
CA SER A 425 -24.45 -4.49 1.30
C SER A 425 -24.67 -5.45 0.13
N ARG A 426 -24.96 -4.90 -1.06
CA ARG A 426 -25.07 -5.69 -2.30
C ARG A 426 -23.73 -6.30 -2.69
N ALA A 427 -22.65 -5.51 -2.72
CA ALA A 427 -21.35 -5.99 -3.17
C ALA A 427 -20.85 -7.18 -2.34
N VAL A 428 -20.90 -7.08 -1.00
CA VAL A 428 -20.45 -8.19 -0.13
C VAL A 428 -21.37 -9.40 -0.22
N ALA A 429 -22.69 -9.21 -0.35
CA ALA A 429 -23.62 -10.33 -0.52
C ALA A 429 -23.35 -11.12 -1.82
N LEU A 430 -23.03 -10.41 -2.91
CA LEU A 430 -22.65 -11.03 -4.18
C LEU A 430 -21.33 -11.80 -4.07
N VAL A 431 -20.32 -11.26 -3.39
CA VAL A 431 -19.06 -11.97 -3.14
C VAL A 431 -19.26 -13.22 -2.29
N ARG A 432 -20.06 -13.14 -1.22
CA ARG A 432 -20.43 -14.32 -0.41
C ARG A 432 -21.13 -15.38 -1.24
N CYS A 433 -22.05 -14.96 -2.10
CA CYS A 433 -22.76 -15.87 -3.00
C CYS A 433 -21.80 -16.53 -4.00
N TRP A 434 -20.89 -15.77 -4.60
CA TRP A 434 -19.85 -16.28 -5.48
C TRP A 434 -18.98 -17.32 -4.76
N ASN A 435 -18.45 -16.98 -3.59
CA ASN A 435 -17.60 -17.86 -2.80
C ASN A 435 -18.33 -19.16 -2.40
N GLY A 436 -19.61 -19.07 -2.02
CA GLY A 436 -20.43 -20.23 -1.67
C GLY A 436 -20.72 -21.18 -2.84
N ARG A 437 -20.67 -20.70 -4.08
CA ARG A 437 -20.87 -21.51 -5.31
C ARG A 437 -19.58 -22.13 -5.84
N HIS A 438 -18.43 -21.69 -5.34
CA HIS A 438 -17.13 -22.10 -5.84
C HIS A 438 -16.31 -22.71 -4.73
N ALA A 439 -16.01 -24.01 -4.84
CA ALA A 439 -15.27 -24.74 -3.82
C ALA A 439 -13.85 -24.15 -3.62
N PRO A 440 -13.49 -23.69 -2.40
CA PRO A 440 -12.26 -22.92 -2.16
C PRO A 440 -10.97 -23.74 -2.35
N GLU A 441 -11.04 -25.07 -2.30
CA GLU A 441 -9.91 -25.98 -2.54
C GLU A 441 -9.57 -26.15 -4.02
N LYS A 442 -10.49 -25.78 -4.93
CA LYS A 442 -10.23 -25.87 -6.37
C LYS A 442 -9.32 -24.73 -6.80
N LYS A 443 -8.14 -25.07 -7.34
CA LYS A 443 -7.20 -24.09 -7.90
C LYS A 443 -7.90 -23.20 -8.93
N GLY A 444 -7.76 -21.89 -8.79
CA GLY A 444 -8.34 -20.90 -9.68
C GLY A 444 -9.82 -20.60 -9.42
N ALA A 445 -10.45 -21.17 -8.38
CA ALA A 445 -11.86 -20.96 -8.07
C ALA A 445 -12.23 -19.51 -7.69
N ARG A 446 -11.24 -18.64 -7.50
CA ARG A 446 -11.42 -17.22 -7.20
C ARG A 446 -10.88 -16.32 -8.31
N ASP A 447 -10.29 -16.88 -9.38
CA ASP A 447 -9.58 -16.07 -10.37
C ASP A 447 -10.52 -15.07 -11.06
N ASP A 448 -11.72 -15.47 -11.45
CA ASP A 448 -12.67 -14.56 -12.12
C ASP A 448 -13.18 -13.47 -11.17
N LEU A 449 -13.35 -13.78 -9.88
CA LEU A 449 -13.66 -12.78 -8.87
C LEU A 449 -12.50 -11.80 -8.67
N ILE A 450 -11.26 -12.30 -8.60
CA ILE A 450 -10.06 -11.45 -8.50
C ILE A 450 -9.95 -10.53 -9.72
N ARG A 451 -10.17 -11.06 -10.93
CA ARG A 451 -10.17 -10.27 -12.16
C ARG A 451 -11.23 -9.17 -12.13
N MET A 452 -12.45 -9.50 -11.71
CA MET A 452 -13.55 -8.52 -11.60
C MET A 452 -13.23 -7.42 -10.58
N LEU A 453 -12.74 -7.78 -9.39
CA LEU A 453 -12.37 -6.80 -8.37
C LEU A 453 -11.16 -5.96 -8.80
N ALA A 454 -10.18 -6.55 -9.50
CA ALA A 454 -9.04 -5.83 -10.06
C ALA A 454 -9.49 -4.83 -11.13
N HIS A 455 -10.40 -5.23 -12.02
CA HIS A 455 -11.03 -4.35 -13.01
C HIS A 455 -11.77 -3.18 -12.32
N CYS A 456 -12.57 -3.46 -11.30
CA CYS A 456 -13.27 -2.43 -10.52
C CYS A 456 -12.31 -1.46 -9.82
N ALA A 457 -11.22 -1.95 -9.23
CA ALA A 457 -10.16 -1.11 -8.67
C ALA A 457 -9.52 -0.23 -9.77
N GLY A 458 -9.36 -0.80 -10.98
CA GLY A 458 -8.89 -0.19 -12.22
C GLY A 458 -9.53 1.15 -12.61
N LYS A 459 -10.83 1.30 -12.34
CA LYS A 459 -11.68 2.35 -12.92
C LYS A 459 -11.52 3.72 -12.27
N TYR A 460 -11.31 3.74 -10.97
CA TYR A 460 -11.40 4.98 -10.20
C TYR A 460 -10.06 5.70 -10.16
N GLN A 461 -10.06 6.96 -10.58
CA GLN A 461 -8.84 7.76 -10.71
C GLN A 461 -8.50 8.57 -9.46
N GLY A 462 -7.27 9.07 -9.44
CA GLY A 462 -6.82 10.09 -8.48
C GLY A 462 -6.58 9.59 -7.06
N ASP A 463 -6.70 8.29 -6.81
CA ASP A 463 -6.52 7.71 -5.49
C ASP A 463 -5.76 6.37 -5.52
N ALA A 464 -4.46 6.41 -5.22
CA ALA A 464 -3.62 5.21 -5.24
C ALA A 464 -3.97 4.20 -4.14
N HIS A 465 -4.73 4.56 -3.10
CA HIS A 465 -5.14 3.59 -2.06
C HIS A 465 -6.00 2.47 -2.66
N ILE A 466 -6.81 2.79 -3.68
CA ILE A 466 -7.73 1.84 -4.33
C ILE A 466 -6.95 0.65 -4.90
N PHE A 467 -5.90 0.95 -5.66
CA PHE A 467 -5.04 -0.03 -6.30
C PHE A 467 -4.08 -0.71 -5.32
N ARG A 468 -3.54 0.05 -4.37
CA ARG A 468 -2.57 -0.48 -3.40
C ARG A 468 -3.17 -1.59 -2.55
N ASN A 469 -4.37 -1.39 -2.03
CA ASN A 469 -5.06 -2.40 -1.22
C ASN A 469 -5.37 -3.68 -2.01
N ALA A 470 -5.67 -3.55 -3.30
CA ALA A 470 -5.90 -4.69 -4.18
C ALA A 470 -4.67 -5.62 -4.24
N CYS A 471 -3.47 -5.04 -4.39
CA CYS A 471 -2.21 -5.78 -4.36
C CYS A 471 -2.06 -6.57 -3.06
N THR A 472 -2.31 -5.92 -1.92
CA THR A 472 -2.19 -6.51 -0.59
C THR A 472 -3.17 -7.65 -0.36
N VAL A 473 -4.43 -7.48 -0.77
CA VAL A 473 -5.48 -8.51 -0.70
C VAL A 473 -5.07 -9.75 -1.50
N ILE A 474 -4.59 -9.57 -2.73
CA ILE A 474 -4.18 -10.67 -3.61
C ILE A 474 -3.00 -11.43 -3.01
N GLU A 475 -1.97 -10.72 -2.53
CA GLU A 475 -0.81 -11.34 -1.91
C GLU A 475 -1.17 -12.11 -0.63
N GLU A 476 -1.99 -11.53 0.25
CA GLU A 476 -2.46 -12.26 1.42
C GLU A 476 -3.31 -13.46 1.01
N TYR A 477 -4.19 -13.37 0.01
CA TYR A 477 -4.91 -14.53 -0.46
C TYR A 477 -3.97 -15.66 -0.95
N GLN A 478 -2.93 -15.31 -1.69
CA GLN A 478 -1.98 -16.27 -2.26
C GLN A 478 -1.06 -16.91 -1.21
N PHE A 479 -0.56 -16.12 -0.26
CA PHE A 479 0.53 -16.54 0.62
C PHE A 479 0.14 -16.76 2.08
N ASN A 480 -1.05 -16.31 2.51
CA ASN A 480 -1.54 -16.52 3.86
C ASN A 480 -1.90 -18.00 4.07
N THR A 481 -1.50 -18.51 5.24
CA THR A 481 -1.60 -19.91 5.65
C THR A 481 -2.91 -20.26 6.35
N ALA A 482 -3.80 -19.30 6.59
CA ALA A 482 -5.15 -19.57 7.08
C ALA A 482 -5.91 -20.51 6.12
N SER A 483 -6.93 -21.19 6.64
CA SER A 483 -7.75 -22.09 5.81
C SER A 483 -8.38 -21.35 4.64
N ALA A 484 -8.55 -22.03 3.50
CA ALA A 484 -9.05 -21.40 2.28
C ALA A 484 -10.40 -20.68 2.48
N ALA A 485 -11.29 -21.27 3.29
CA ALA A 485 -12.55 -20.64 3.68
C ALA A 485 -12.37 -19.36 4.51
N ARG A 486 -11.39 -19.28 5.42
CA ARG A 486 -11.09 -18.05 6.17
C ARG A 486 -10.53 -16.96 5.27
N LYS A 487 -9.81 -17.32 4.20
CA LYS A 487 -9.25 -16.35 3.25
C LYS A 487 -10.30 -15.69 2.36
N ASP A 488 -11.49 -16.26 2.23
CA ASP A 488 -12.58 -15.66 1.45
C ASP A 488 -13.01 -14.28 2.01
N ILE A 489 -12.78 -14.02 3.30
CA ILE A 489 -13.02 -12.70 3.92
C ILE A 489 -12.19 -11.59 3.26
N LEU A 490 -11.04 -11.91 2.65
CA LEU A 490 -10.19 -10.94 1.97
C LEU A 490 -10.89 -10.35 0.74
N PHE A 491 -11.71 -11.16 0.05
CA PHE A 491 -12.50 -10.67 -1.09
C PHE A 491 -13.74 -9.91 -0.65
N GLU A 492 -14.39 -10.34 0.44
CA GLU A 492 -15.48 -9.55 1.05
C GLU A 492 -14.97 -8.18 1.49
N PHE A 493 -13.80 -8.15 2.11
CA PHE A 493 -13.11 -6.92 2.51
C PHE A 493 -12.80 -6.02 1.33
N TRP A 494 -12.24 -6.57 0.26
CA TRP A 494 -11.92 -5.79 -0.93
C TRP A 494 -13.17 -5.22 -1.61
N ALA A 495 -14.23 -6.03 -1.77
CA ALA A 495 -15.49 -5.56 -2.30
C ALA A 495 -16.14 -4.49 -1.41
N HIS A 496 -16.14 -4.69 -0.09
CA HIS A 496 -16.64 -3.71 0.87
C HIS A 496 -15.85 -2.40 0.78
N TYR A 497 -14.54 -2.46 0.66
CA TYR A 497 -13.70 -1.27 0.47
C TYR A 497 -14.02 -0.55 -0.83
N LEU A 498 -14.06 -1.26 -1.96
CA LEU A 498 -14.35 -0.68 -3.28
C LEU A 498 -15.74 -0.05 -3.37
N SER A 499 -16.72 -0.57 -2.64
CA SER A 499 -18.12 -0.13 -2.66
C SER A 499 -18.50 0.79 -1.50
N PHE A 500 -17.63 1.06 -0.54
CA PHE A 500 -17.97 1.93 0.59
C PHE A 500 -16.98 3.05 0.84
N TYR A 501 -15.73 2.90 0.43
CA TYR A 501 -14.74 3.95 0.64
C TYR A 501 -15.17 5.25 -0.05
N LYS A 502 -15.07 6.37 0.69
CA LYS A 502 -15.27 7.70 0.12
C LYS A 502 -14.13 8.03 -0.85
N LYS A 503 -14.33 7.67 -2.11
CA LYS A 503 -13.43 7.98 -3.22
C LYS A 503 -13.28 9.50 -3.38
N ARG A 504 -12.09 9.96 -3.77
CA ARG A 504 -11.83 11.37 -4.08
C ARG A 504 -12.68 11.87 -5.25
N THR A 505 -12.85 11.02 -6.26
CA THR A 505 -13.74 11.27 -7.40
C THR A 505 -14.41 9.97 -7.84
N LEU A 506 -15.61 10.09 -8.40
CA LEU A 506 -16.30 9.01 -9.11
C LEU A 506 -16.11 9.11 -10.63
N ALA A 507 -15.42 10.15 -11.11
CA ALA A 507 -15.08 10.30 -12.52
C ALA A 507 -14.11 9.19 -12.97
N THR A 508 -14.23 8.83 -14.24
CA THR A 508 -13.49 7.75 -14.90
C THR A 508 -12.60 8.26 -16.03
N ASP A 509 -12.29 9.56 -16.10
CA ASP A 509 -11.54 10.20 -17.19
C ASP A 509 -10.24 9.45 -17.55
N CYS A 510 -9.46 8.99 -16.56
CA CYS A 510 -8.23 8.23 -16.79
C CYS A 510 -8.52 6.86 -17.42
N TYR A 511 -9.58 6.19 -16.97
CA TYR A 511 -10.04 4.93 -17.54
C TYR A 511 -10.53 5.13 -18.97
N ASP A 512 -11.36 6.14 -19.21
CA ASP A 512 -11.89 6.47 -20.54
C ASP A 512 -10.77 6.88 -21.50
N MET A 513 -9.81 7.69 -21.03
CA MET A 513 -8.58 8.01 -21.75
C MET A 513 -7.78 6.75 -22.10
N TYR A 514 -7.56 5.85 -21.15
CA TYR A 514 -6.86 4.59 -21.40
C TYR A 514 -7.51 3.80 -22.53
N HIS A 515 -8.83 3.62 -22.48
CA HIS A 515 -9.55 2.86 -23.51
C HIS A 515 -9.56 3.53 -24.89
N ARG A 516 -9.43 4.86 -24.99
CA ARG A 516 -9.20 5.53 -26.29
C ARG A 516 -7.90 5.08 -26.96
N TYR A 517 -6.87 4.75 -26.19
CA TYR A 517 -5.55 4.36 -26.72
C TYR A 517 -5.36 2.85 -26.84
N PHE A 518 -5.94 2.06 -25.94
CA PHE A 518 -5.68 0.62 -25.82
C PHE A 518 -6.91 -0.27 -26.03
N GLY A 519 -8.12 0.30 -26.07
CA GLY A 519 -9.38 -0.46 -26.26
C GLY A 519 -9.54 -1.05 -27.67
N GLU A 520 -10.51 -1.95 -27.84
CA GLU A 520 -10.74 -2.71 -29.08
C GLU A 520 -11.00 -1.81 -30.32
N GLY A 521 -11.51 -0.58 -30.13
CA GLY A 521 -11.70 0.40 -31.19
C GLY A 521 -10.43 1.16 -31.61
N ALA A 522 -9.36 1.12 -30.81
CA ALA A 522 -8.15 1.91 -31.04
C ALA A 522 -7.44 1.52 -32.36
N ALA A 523 -7.46 0.24 -32.74
CA ALA A 523 -6.88 -0.23 -33.99
C ALA A 523 -7.61 0.29 -35.24
N SER A 524 -8.90 0.62 -35.14
CA SER A 524 -9.70 1.10 -36.28
C SER A 524 -9.44 2.59 -36.60
N ALA A 525 -9.14 3.40 -35.59
CA ALA A 525 -8.88 4.84 -35.77
C ALA A 525 -7.50 5.13 -36.37
N ALA A 526 -6.50 4.26 -36.17
CA ALA A 526 -5.18 4.41 -36.78
C ALA A 526 -5.21 4.16 -38.30
N ASN A 527 -6.08 3.26 -38.78
CA ASN A 527 -6.24 2.96 -40.20
C ASN A 527 -7.15 3.93 -40.96
N ALA A 528 -7.75 4.91 -40.28
CA ALA A 528 -8.61 5.93 -40.89
C ALA A 528 -7.92 7.31 -40.98
N ALA A 529 -6.69 7.42 -40.46
CA ALA A 529 -5.88 8.64 -40.47
C ALA A 529 -4.64 8.56 -41.39
N ASP A 530 -4.42 7.40 -42.02
CA ASP A 530 -3.59 7.21 -43.23
C ASP A 530 -4.48 7.25 -44.47
#